data_AF-A0A1G3VHF6-F1
#
_entry.id   AF-A0A1G3VHF6-F1
#
_cell.length_a   1.000
_cell.length_b   1.000
_cell.length_c   1.000
_cell.angle_alpha   90.00
_cell.angle_beta   90.00
_cell.angle_gamma   90.00
#
_symmetry.space_group_name_H-M   'P 1'
#
loop_
_entity.id
_entity.type
_entity.pdbx_description
1 polymer ?
#
loop_
_entity_poly.entity_id
_entity_poly.type
_entity_poly.pdbx_seq_one_letter_code
_entity_poly.pdbx_strand_id
1 'polypeptide(L)'
;MAKGKNQNAAQRSSKSKRTPQKTKKRFKYIFLTLILVVASLITGGYFLSQREKPPKASPERGKLEKENVSLRENRPTLSPERFSGKVREAYEIARAIPEVLDRLYCYCQCQSIGHKSLLSCYVDDHASA
;
A
#
# COMPACT_ATOMS: atom_id res chain seq x y z
N MET A 1 -82.12 -33.87 47.45
CA MET A 1 -81.00 -34.29 48.34
C MET A 1 -80.43 -35.58 47.76
N ALA A 2 -79.15 -35.92 47.72
CA ALA A 2 -77.95 -35.35 48.29
C ALA A 2 -76.75 -35.63 47.38
N LYS A 3 -75.72 -34.84 47.66
CA LYS A 3 -74.42 -34.64 47.04
C LYS A 3 -73.52 -35.87 47.20
N GLY A 4 -72.71 -36.17 46.18
CA GLY A 4 -71.57 -37.08 46.30
C GLY A 4 -70.48 -36.71 45.30
N LYS A 5 -69.46 -35.98 45.76
CA LYS A 5 -68.19 -35.76 45.04
C LYS A 5 -67.25 -36.92 45.38
N ASN A 6 -66.44 -37.38 44.43
CA ASN A 6 -64.98 -37.59 44.59
C ASN A 6 -64.36 -38.25 43.33
N GLN A 7 -63.58 -37.51 42.55
CA GLN A 7 -62.10 -37.40 42.44
C GLN A 7 -61.37 -38.52 41.66
N ASN A 8 -60.56 -38.04 40.73
CA ASN A 8 -59.27 -38.55 40.25
C ASN A 8 -59.23 -39.89 39.53
N ALA A 9 -58.72 -39.86 38.29
CA ALA A 9 -57.44 -40.46 37.90
C ALA A 9 -57.44 -40.94 36.44
N ALA A 10 -56.24 -40.90 35.85
CA ALA A 10 -55.82 -41.60 34.64
C ALA A 10 -56.48 -41.11 33.32
N GLN A 11 -55.81 -40.22 32.60
CA GLN A 11 -54.86 -40.62 31.55
C GLN A 11 -55.43 -41.70 30.61
N ARG A 12 -55.75 -41.33 29.37
CA ARG A 12 -55.15 -41.98 28.17
C ARG A 12 -55.62 -41.39 26.84
N SER A 13 -54.61 -40.98 26.07
CA SER A 13 -54.52 -40.95 24.61
C SER A 13 -55.42 -39.93 23.89
N SER A 14 -54.95 -39.14 22.93
CA SER A 14 -53.86 -39.36 22.00
C SER A 14 -53.45 -38.03 21.36
N LYS A 15 -52.29 -38.02 20.70
CA LYS A 15 -51.81 -37.02 19.73
C LYS A 15 -50.90 -35.92 20.27
N SER A 16 -49.76 -36.32 20.85
CA SER A 16 -48.58 -35.46 20.89
C SER A 16 -47.92 -35.44 19.51
N LYS A 17 -47.97 -34.28 18.85
CA LYS A 17 -47.17 -33.93 17.68
C LYS A 17 -45.69 -33.97 18.05
N ARG A 18 -44.87 -34.75 17.34
CA ARG A 18 -43.41 -34.56 17.30
C ARG A 18 -42.90 -34.65 15.87
N THR A 19 -42.84 -33.50 15.21
CA THR A 19 -42.11 -33.29 13.95
C THR A 19 -40.60 -33.21 14.21
N PRO A 20 -39.73 -33.65 13.26
CA PRO A 20 -38.30 -33.82 13.49
C PRO A 20 -37.58 -32.46 13.53
N GLN A 21 -37.08 -32.07 14.70
CA GLN A 21 -36.43 -30.77 14.95
C GLN A 21 -34.94 -30.72 14.57
N LYS A 22 -34.32 -31.88 14.29
CA LYS A 22 -32.85 -32.03 14.21
C LYS A 22 -32.23 -31.65 12.86
N THR A 23 -33.03 -31.48 11.81
CA THR A 23 -32.58 -31.14 10.44
C THR A 23 -32.38 -29.63 10.24
N LYS A 24 -33.22 -28.80 10.86
CA LYS A 24 -33.18 -27.33 10.72
C LYS A 24 -31.87 -26.71 11.23
N LYS A 25 -31.31 -27.23 12.33
CA LYS A 25 -30.03 -26.73 12.87
C LYS A 25 -28.85 -27.07 11.96
N ARG A 26 -28.77 -28.30 11.46
CA ARG A 26 -27.69 -28.73 10.55
C ARG A 26 -27.75 -27.96 9.23
N PHE A 27 -28.96 -27.76 8.68
CA PHE A 27 -29.14 -26.98 7.47
C PHE A 27 -28.77 -25.50 7.67
N LYS A 28 -29.07 -24.92 8.84
CA LYS A 28 -28.70 -23.54 9.16
C LYS A 28 -27.18 -23.37 9.25
N TYR A 29 -26.45 -24.32 9.85
CA TYR A 29 -24.99 -24.27 9.89
C TYR A 29 -24.35 -24.53 8.52
N ILE A 30 -24.91 -25.46 7.72
CA ILE A 30 -24.46 -25.70 6.33
C ILE A 30 -24.62 -24.42 5.50
N PHE A 31 -25.76 -23.73 5.62
CA PHE A 31 -25.99 -22.48 4.91
C PHE A 31 -25.04 -21.36 5.40
N LEU A 32 -24.77 -21.29 6.70
CA LEU A 32 -23.84 -20.33 7.30
C LEU A 32 -22.40 -20.57 6.82
N THR A 33 -21.94 -21.82 6.78
CA THR A 33 -20.61 -22.17 6.29
C THR A 33 -20.47 -21.90 4.79
N LEU A 34 -21.52 -22.15 4.01
CA LEU A 34 -21.51 -21.90 2.55
C LEU A 34 -21.43 -20.39 2.27
N ILE A 35 -22.17 -19.56 3.01
CA ILE A 35 -22.07 -18.09 2.93
C ILE A 35 -20.67 -17.61 3.31
N LEU A 36 -20.06 -18.15 4.37
CA LEU A 36 -18.73 -17.76 4.82
C LEU A 36 -17.63 -18.10 3.78
N VAL A 37 -17.71 -19.28 3.17
CA VAL A 37 -16.79 -19.70 2.11
C VAL A 37 -16.94 -18.82 0.87
N VAL A 38 -18.17 -18.55 0.44
CA VAL A 38 -18.44 -17.67 -0.70
C VAL A 38 -17.94 -16.24 -0.42
N ALA A 39 -18.16 -15.70 0.78
CA ALA A 39 -17.65 -14.39 1.17
C ALA A 39 -16.11 -14.35 1.18
N SER A 40 -15.44 -15.41 1.64
CA SER A 40 -13.97 -15.54 1.59
C SER A 40 -13.45 -15.58 0.16
N LEU A 41 -14.10 -16.34 -0.73
CA LEU A 41 -13.72 -16.42 -2.15
C LEU A 41 -13.94 -15.08 -2.87
N ILE A 42 -15.04 -14.39 -2.61
CA ILE A 42 -15.32 -13.06 -3.16
C ILE A 42 -14.27 -12.06 -2.66
N THR A 43 -13.95 -12.07 -1.37
CA THR A 43 -12.98 -11.15 -0.77
C THR A 43 -11.56 -11.41 -1.29
N GLY A 44 -11.15 -12.68 -1.37
CA GLY A 44 -9.86 -13.08 -1.93
C GLY A 44 -9.73 -12.75 -3.42
N GLY A 45 -10.77 -13.02 -4.20
CA GLY A 45 -10.83 -12.66 -5.62
C GLY A 45 -10.78 -11.15 -5.84
N TYR A 46 -11.47 -10.37 -5.01
CA TYR A 46 -11.45 -8.91 -5.07
C TYR A 46 -10.05 -8.34 -4.73
N PHE A 47 -9.36 -8.91 -3.74
CA PHE A 47 -7.99 -8.52 -3.39
C PHE A 47 -6.97 -8.87 -4.47
N LEU A 48 -7.11 -10.04 -5.13
CA LEU A 48 -6.28 -10.41 -6.27
C LEU A 48 -6.51 -9.48 -7.47
N SER A 49 -7.77 -9.13 -7.75
CA SER A 49 -8.14 -8.22 -8.83
C SER A 49 -7.69 -6.77 -8.58
N GLN A 50 -7.47 -6.36 -7.33
CA GLN A 50 -6.91 -5.05 -6.99
C GLN A 50 -5.40 -4.94 -7.24
N ARG A 51 -4.66 -6.06 -7.30
CA ARG A 51 -3.22 -6.03 -7.63
C ARG A 51 -2.94 -5.70 -9.10
N GLU A 52 -3.93 -5.91 -9.98
CA GLU A 52 -3.80 -5.68 -11.43
C GLU A 52 -4.30 -4.33 -11.88
N LYS A 53 -4.71 -3.42 -10.99
CA LYS A 53 -4.94 -2.04 -11.39
C LYS A 53 -3.57 -1.39 -11.55
N PRO A 54 -3.01 -1.26 -12.78
CA PRO A 54 -1.87 -0.38 -12.94
C PRO A 54 -2.28 0.97 -12.34
N PRO A 55 -1.40 1.65 -11.59
CA PRO A 55 -1.68 3.00 -11.15
C PRO A 55 -2.14 3.75 -12.40
N LYS A 56 -3.36 4.30 -12.37
CA LYS A 56 -3.84 5.17 -13.45
C LYS A 56 -2.73 6.20 -13.62
N ALA A 57 -1.97 6.06 -14.70
CA ALA A 57 -0.99 7.04 -15.08
C ALA A 57 -1.82 8.30 -15.26
N SER A 58 -1.78 9.18 -14.26
CA SER A 58 -2.29 10.53 -14.42
C SER A 58 -1.58 11.05 -15.67
N PRO A 59 -2.32 11.53 -16.68
CA PRO A 59 -1.70 12.18 -17.84
C PRO A 59 -1.01 13.49 -17.41
N GLU A 60 -1.13 13.86 -16.13
CA GLU A 60 -0.45 14.97 -15.48
C GLU A 60 0.77 14.50 -14.66
N ARG A 61 1.59 13.59 -15.20
CA ARG A 61 3.02 13.66 -14.85
C ARG A 61 3.47 15.01 -15.38
N GLY A 62 3.49 15.98 -14.46
CA GLY A 62 3.68 17.39 -14.75
C GLY A 62 4.67 17.54 -15.88
N LYS A 63 4.22 18.16 -16.96
CA LYS A 63 5.10 18.96 -17.79
C LYS A 63 5.73 19.91 -16.79
N LEU A 64 6.91 19.54 -16.27
CA LEU A 64 7.86 20.48 -15.69
C LEU A 64 8.17 21.37 -16.88
N GLU A 65 7.29 22.36 -17.08
CA GLU A 65 7.66 23.54 -17.80
C GLU A 65 8.96 23.95 -17.13
N LYS A 66 10.01 24.02 -17.95
CA LYS A 66 11.34 24.44 -17.53
C LYS A 66 11.24 25.93 -17.18
N GLU A 67 10.49 26.22 -16.13
CA GLU A 67 10.51 27.48 -15.44
C GLU A 67 11.98 27.71 -15.11
N ASN A 68 12.51 28.88 -15.42
CA ASN A 68 13.92 29.22 -15.24
C ASN A 68 14.24 29.17 -13.74
N VAL A 69 14.45 27.96 -13.23
CA VAL A 69 14.87 27.69 -11.87
C VAL A 69 16.32 28.13 -11.81
N SER A 70 16.55 29.25 -11.14
CA SER A 70 17.90 29.66 -10.78
C SER A 70 18.53 28.59 -9.88
N LEU A 71 19.70 28.11 -10.28
CA LEU A 71 20.48 27.20 -9.46
C LEU A 71 21.09 27.98 -8.28
N ARG A 72 21.19 27.30 -7.14
CA ARG A 72 21.91 27.78 -5.95
C ARG A 72 23.42 27.68 -6.20
N GLU A 73 23.85 26.60 -6.83
CA GLU A 73 25.19 26.43 -7.39
C GLU A 73 25.22 26.83 -8.87
N ASN A 74 25.99 27.87 -9.19
CA ASN A 74 26.09 28.41 -10.55
C ASN A 74 27.41 28.04 -11.24
N ARG A 75 28.35 27.42 -10.51
CA ARG A 75 29.61 26.96 -11.11
C ARG A 75 29.36 25.69 -11.92
N PRO A 76 30.06 25.50 -13.05
CA PRO A 76 30.00 24.25 -13.80
C PRO A 76 30.60 23.10 -12.99
N THR A 77 30.08 21.89 -13.21
CA THR A 77 30.71 20.68 -12.67
C THR A 77 32.08 20.45 -13.31
N LEU A 78 32.96 19.73 -12.62
CA LEU A 78 34.22 19.29 -13.21
C LEU A 78 33.99 18.37 -14.41
N SER A 79 34.96 18.37 -15.30
CA SER A 79 35.00 17.48 -16.47
C SER A 79 35.07 16.01 -16.04
N PRO A 80 34.09 15.16 -16.43
CA PRO A 80 34.12 13.74 -16.14
C PRO A 80 35.37 13.02 -16.68
N GLU A 81 35.94 13.55 -17.76
CA GLU A 81 37.16 13.04 -18.40
C GLU A 81 38.38 13.08 -17.46
N ARG A 82 38.31 13.81 -16.34
CA ARG A 82 39.32 13.81 -15.28
C ARG A 82 39.28 12.57 -14.39
N PHE A 83 38.21 11.77 -14.49
CA PHE A 83 37.94 10.65 -13.60
C PHE A 83 37.79 9.34 -14.39
N SER A 84 37.73 8.21 -13.67
CA SER A 84 37.50 6.89 -14.24
C SER A 84 36.46 6.10 -13.46
N GLY A 85 35.98 5.00 -14.04
CA GLY A 85 34.98 4.12 -13.42
C GLY A 85 33.70 4.86 -13.02
N LYS A 86 33.18 4.51 -11.84
CA LYS A 86 31.93 5.07 -11.29
C LYS A 86 32.01 6.57 -10.99
N VAL A 87 33.21 7.09 -10.70
CA VAL A 87 33.39 8.53 -10.44
C VAL A 87 33.12 9.30 -11.73
N ARG A 88 33.69 8.87 -12.86
CA ARG A 88 33.38 9.47 -14.17
C ARG A 88 31.88 9.47 -14.46
N GLU A 89 31.23 8.33 -14.28
CA GLU A 89 29.78 8.20 -14.48
C GLU A 89 28.98 9.16 -13.58
N ALA A 90 29.38 9.32 -12.32
CA ALA A 90 28.74 10.26 -11.40
C ALA A 90 28.87 11.73 -11.87
N TYR A 91 30.05 12.14 -12.35
CA TYR A 91 30.25 13.48 -12.91
C TYR A 91 29.49 13.68 -14.23
N GLU A 92 29.34 12.64 -15.07
CA GLU A 92 28.50 12.68 -16.28
C GLU A 92 27.04 12.94 -15.93
N ILE A 93 26.52 12.21 -14.94
CA ILE A 93 25.15 12.40 -14.44
C ILE A 93 24.99 13.80 -13.85
N ALA A 94 25.93 14.25 -13.00
CA ALA A 94 25.87 15.57 -12.40
C ALA A 94 25.83 16.70 -13.45
N ARG A 95 26.57 16.55 -14.55
CA ARG A 95 26.53 17.46 -15.70
C ARG A 95 25.19 17.40 -16.46
N ALA A 96 24.59 16.21 -16.57
CA ALA A 96 23.35 16.00 -17.32
C ALA A 96 22.10 16.52 -16.57
N ILE A 97 22.08 16.46 -15.23
CA ILE A 97 20.92 16.81 -14.41
C ILE A 97 21.25 17.80 -13.27
N PRO A 98 21.87 18.97 -13.56
CA PRO A 98 22.31 19.91 -12.52
C PRO A 98 21.13 20.44 -11.69
N GLU A 99 19.99 20.69 -12.33
CA GLU A 99 18.77 21.16 -11.67
C GLU A 99 18.27 20.19 -10.58
N VAL A 100 18.43 18.88 -10.80
CA VAL A 100 18.03 17.87 -9.81
C VAL A 100 19.00 17.87 -8.64
N LEU A 101 20.31 17.81 -8.91
CA LEU A 101 21.34 17.77 -7.86
C LEU A 101 21.33 19.06 -7.02
N ASP A 102 20.99 20.20 -7.60
CA ASP A 102 20.94 21.46 -6.86
C ASP A 102 19.77 21.53 -5.86
N ARG A 103 18.75 20.69 -6.04
CA ARG A 103 17.63 20.52 -5.09
C ARG A 103 17.89 19.48 -4.02
N LEU A 104 18.92 18.65 -4.18
CA LEU A 104 19.25 17.60 -3.23
C LEU A 104 20.23 18.11 -2.16
N TYR A 105 20.06 17.58 -0.95
CA TYR A 105 20.98 17.82 0.16
C TYR A 105 22.27 17.00 -0.04
N CYS A 106 23.44 17.63 0.12
CA CYS A 106 24.71 16.90 0.14
C CYS A 106 24.94 16.31 1.54
N TYR A 107 25.07 14.98 1.63
CA TYR A 107 25.23 14.26 2.90
C TYR A 107 26.63 14.34 3.50
N CYS A 108 27.58 15.01 2.83
CA CYS A 108 28.96 15.16 3.31
C CYS A 108 29.12 16.20 4.43
N GLN A 109 28.05 16.95 4.76
CA GLN A 109 28.11 18.10 5.69
C GLN A 109 29.19 19.15 5.36
N CYS A 110 29.46 19.37 4.07
CA CYS A 110 30.50 20.25 3.56
C CYS A 110 30.07 21.73 3.42
N GLN A 111 29.04 22.18 4.13
CA GLN A 111 28.56 23.57 4.00
C GLN A 111 29.58 24.60 4.50
N SER A 112 30.47 24.21 5.44
CA SER A 112 31.53 25.08 5.98
C SER A 112 32.52 25.56 4.92
N ILE A 113 32.69 24.82 3.82
CA ILE A 113 33.55 25.19 2.68
C ILE A 113 32.76 25.86 1.55
N GLY A 114 31.51 26.24 1.79
CA GLY A 114 30.69 26.99 0.83
C GLY A 114 29.86 26.15 -0.13
N HIS A 115 29.78 24.83 0.04
CA HIS A 115 28.87 23.97 -0.73
C HIS A 115 27.42 24.17 -0.29
N LYS A 116 26.51 24.33 -1.25
CA LYS A 116 25.11 24.75 -1.00
C LYS A 116 24.09 23.64 -1.21
N SER A 117 24.42 22.70 -2.09
CA SER A 117 23.58 21.59 -2.55
C SER A 117 24.46 20.40 -2.93
N LEU A 118 23.87 19.26 -3.29
CA LEU A 118 24.62 18.13 -3.84
C LEU A 118 25.39 18.52 -5.11
N LEU A 119 24.87 19.46 -5.91
CA LEU A 119 25.57 19.95 -7.11
C LEU A 119 26.91 20.62 -6.77
N SER A 120 27.00 21.37 -5.67
CA SER A 120 28.26 21.97 -5.24
C SER A 120 29.36 20.95 -5.01
N CYS A 121 29.03 19.71 -4.62
CA CYS A 121 29.99 18.63 -4.40
C CYS A 121 30.69 18.19 -5.72
N TYR A 122 30.12 18.53 -6.89
CA TYR A 122 30.64 18.16 -8.22
C TYR A 122 31.37 19.30 -8.96
N VAL A 123 31.47 20.50 -8.38
CA VAL A 123 32.19 21.63 -9.01
C VAL A 123 33.68 21.64 -8.68
N ASP A 124 34.07 20.80 -7.73
CA ASP A 124 35.44 20.46 -7.34
C ASP A 124 35.57 18.92 -7.23
N ASP A 125 36.69 18.44 -6.69
CA ASP A 125 37.01 17.03 -6.54
C ASP A 125 36.39 16.38 -5.29
N HIS A 126 35.56 17.09 -4.52
CA HIS A 126 34.99 16.55 -3.28
C HIS A 126 34.11 15.32 -3.52
N ALA A 127 33.30 15.29 -4.58
CA ALA A 127 32.50 14.11 -4.94
C ALA A 127 33.34 12.89 -5.38
N SER A 128 34.66 13.05 -5.53
CA SER A 128 35.61 11.98 -5.84
C SER A 128 36.49 11.53 -4.67
N ALA A 129 36.33 12.17 -3.50
CA ALA A 129 37.09 11.89 -2.27
C ALA A 129 36.59 10.67 -1.49
#